data_AF-A0A936CEL1-F1
#
_entry.id   AF-A0A936CEL1-F1
#
_cell.length_a   1.000
_cell.length_b   1.000
_cell.length_c   1.000
_cell.angle_alpha   90.00
_cell.angle_beta   90.00
_cell.angle_gamma   90.00
#
_symmetry.space_group_name_H-M   'P 1'
#
loop_
_entity.id
_entity.type
_entity.pdbx_description
1 polymer ?
#
loop_
_entity_poly.entity_id
_entity_poly.type
_entity_poly.pdbx_seq_one_letter_code
_entity_poly.pdbx_strand_id
1 'polypeptide(L)'
;MGDGSFSIDQQRYNADLGQLFYEIKGGKIAACSGTCPTRCAPPTLECDGHDRRKKSYEVWGSFFDGKGQPGQVNAVSHGSVPARFRNVNVINTGRKA
;
A
#
# COMPACT_ATOMS: atom_id res chain seq x y z
N MET A 1 9.50 11.50 9.39
CA MET A 1 8.70 10.65 8.48
C MET A 1 7.91 9.72 9.36
N GLY A 2 6.58 9.66 9.18
CA GLY A 2 5.72 8.83 10.01
C GLY A 2 5.50 7.48 9.34
N ASP A 3 5.66 6.40 10.10
CA ASP A 3 5.30 5.07 9.64
C ASP A 3 3.77 5.00 9.60
N GLY A 4 3.21 4.98 8.40
CA GLY A 4 1.78 4.72 8.20
C GLY A 4 1.37 3.35 8.75
N SER A 5 0.08 3.07 8.76
CA SER A 5 -0.44 1.81 9.29
C SER A 5 -0.19 0.64 8.33
N PHE A 6 0.28 -0.49 8.88
CA PHE A 6 0.30 -1.77 8.19
C PHE A 6 -0.32 -2.86 9.08
N SER A 7 -1.27 -3.62 8.55
CA SER A 7 -1.79 -4.83 9.18
C SER A 7 -2.25 -5.83 8.13
N ILE A 8 -2.07 -7.12 8.42
CA ILE A 8 -2.50 -8.21 7.55
C ILE A 8 -3.26 -9.22 8.39
N ASP A 9 -4.50 -9.47 8.01
CA ASP A 9 -5.29 -10.59 8.47
C ASP A 9 -5.35 -11.64 7.35
N GLN A 10 -4.53 -12.67 7.50
CA GLN A 10 -4.44 -13.73 6.51
C GLN A 10 -5.71 -14.57 6.41
N GLN A 11 -6.47 -14.74 7.51
CA GLN A 11 -7.67 -15.58 7.51
C GLN A 11 -8.83 -14.91 6.76
N ARG A 12 -8.97 -13.60 6.90
CA ARG A 12 -9.99 -12.80 6.20
C ARG A 12 -9.50 -12.22 4.88
N TYR A 13 -8.26 -12.52 4.49
CA TYR A 13 -7.59 -11.94 3.34
C TYR A 13 -7.72 -10.43 3.30
N ASN A 14 -7.45 -9.75 4.42
CA ASN A 14 -7.49 -8.30 4.51
C ASN A 14 -6.09 -7.77 4.77
N ALA A 15 -5.71 -6.73 4.04
CA ALA A 15 -4.50 -5.97 4.31
C ALA A 15 -4.84 -4.48 4.34
N ASP A 16 -4.45 -3.80 5.41
CA ASP A 16 -4.50 -2.34 5.51
C ASP A 16 -3.06 -1.85 5.42
N LEU A 17 -2.69 -1.20 4.31
CA LEU A 17 -1.31 -0.78 4.04
C LEU A 17 -1.27 0.65 3.50
N GLY A 18 -0.32 1.44 3.99
CA GLY A 18 0.21 2.61 3.29
C GLY A 18 0.49 3.82 4.18
N GLN A 19 1.30 4.74 3.62
CA GLN A 19 1.87 5.88 4.33
C GLN A 19 1.40 7.22 3.77
N LEU A 20 1.24 7.31 2.44
CA LEU A 20 0.90 8.54 1.74
C LEU A 20 -0.01 8.22 0.55
N PHE A 21 -1.07 9.01 0.39
CA PHE A 21 -2.11 8.76 -0.61
C PHE A 21 -2.45 10.02 -1.38
N TYR A 22 -2.60 9.86 -2.69
CA TYR A 22 -2.99 10.91 -3.60
C TYR A 22 -4.18 10.48 -4.45
N GLU A 23 -5.15 11.36 -4.59
CA GLU A 23 -6.25 11.16 -5.53
C GLU A 23 -5.79 11.48 -6.96
N ILE A 24 -6.09 10.60 -7.91
CA ILE A 24 -5.85 10.85 -9.34
C ILE A 24 -7.19 11.15 -10.01
N LYS A 25 -7.31 12.33 -10.63
CA LYS A 25 -8.47 12.76 -11.43
C LYS A 25 -8.04 13.18 -12.83
N GLY A 26 -8.68 12.62 -13.85
CA GLY A 26 -8.35 12.94 -15.25
C GLY A 26 -6.88 12.68 -15.61
N GLY A 27 -6.25 11.67 -14.99
CA GLY A 27 -4.84 11.35 -15.20
C GLY A 27 -3.84 12.27 -14.50
N LYS A 28 -4.31 13.21 -13.66
CA LYS A 28 -3.45 14.11 -12.88
C LYS A 28 -3.63 13.88 -11.38
N ILE A 29 -2.54 14.05 -10.62
CA ILE A 29 -2.60 14.09 -9.16
C ILE A 29 -3.39 15.34 -8.74
N ALA A 30 -4.46 15.14 -7.98
CA ALA A 30 -5.37 16.20 -7.57
C ALA A 30 -5.08 16.69 -6.14
N ALA A 31 -5.34 15.86 -5.13
CA ALA A 31 -5.20 16.21 -3.72
C ALA A 31 -4.55 15.09 -2.91
N CYS A 32 -3.79 15.46 -1.88
CA CYS A 32 -3.35 14.54 -0.84
C CYS A 32 -4.57 14.11 -0.03
N SER A 33 -4.89 12.81 -0.06
CA SER A 33 -6.07 12.27 0.61
C SER A 33 -5.72 11.77 2.01
N GLY A 34 -5.06 12.60 2.83
CA GLY A 34 -4.76 12.33 4.26
C GLY A 34 -4.36 10.88 4.59
N THR A 35 -4.76 10.41 5.76
CA THR A 35 -4.65 9.00 6.17
C THR A 35 -5.80 8.21 5.57
N CYS A 36 -5.51 7.39 4.56
CA CYS A 36 -6.50 6.55 3.90
C CYS A 36 -6.05 5.08 3.95
N PRO A 37 -6.45 4.29 4.97
CA PRO A 37 -6.11 2.88 4.99
C PRO A 37 -6.70 2.22 3.73
N THR A 38 -5.83 1.71 2.87
CA THR A 38 -6.27 0.95 1.70
C THR A 38 -6.52 -0.47 2.17
N ARG A 39 -7.80 -0.86 2.22
CA ARG A 39 -8.18 -2.24 2.52
C ARG A 39 -8.15 -3.07 1.24
N CYS A 40 -7.09 -3.84 1.09
CA CYS A 40 -6.92 -4.74 -0.03
C CYS A 40 -7.26 -6.17 0.38
N ALA A 41 -7.72 -6.97 -0.57
CA ALA A 41 -7.64 -8.42 -0.48
C ALA A 41 -6.46 -8.92 -1.32
N PRO A 42 -5.28 -9.20 -0.72
CA PRO A 42 -4.05 -9.52 -1.46
C PRO A 42 -4.20 -10.59 -2.55
N PRO A 43 -4.91 -11.72 -2.35
CA PRO A 43 -5.00 -12.75 -3.38
C PRO A 43 -5.87 -12.35 -4.59
N THR A 44 -6.65 -11.26 -4.50
CA THR A 44 -7.57 -10.82 -5.55
C THR A 44 -7.18 -9.49 -6.17
N LEU A 45 -5.96 -8.99 -5.91
CA LEU A 45 -5.48 -7.76 -6.51
C LEU A 45 -5.30 -7.93 -8.03
N GLU A 46 -6.18 -7.28 -8.79
CA GLU A 46 -6.16 -7.34 -10.25
C GLU A 46 -5.13 -6.33 -10.79
N CYS A 47 -3.91 -6.79 -11.03
CA CYS A 47 -2.85 -5.99 -11.63
C CYS A 47 -2.98 -5.97 -13.16
N ASP A 48 -3.23 -4.81 -13.75
CA ASP A 48 -3.40 -4.64 -15.20
C ASP A 48 -2.25 -3.83 -15.85
N GLY A 49 -1.23 -3.45 -15.08
CA GLY A 49 -0.06 -2.75 -15.61
C GLY A 49 1.01 -2.43 -14.58
N HIS A 50 2.25 -2.29 -15.05
CA HIS A 50 3.41 -1.86 -14.27
C HIS A 50 4.39 -1.08 -15.14
N ASP A 51 5.19 -0.20 -14.55
CA ASP A 51 6.24 0.51 -15.28
C ASP A 51 7.35 -0.47 -15.73
N ARG A 52 7.74 -0.41 -17.00
CA ARG A 52 8.79 -1.28 -17.59
C ARG A 52 10.19 -0.69 -17.49
N ARG A 53 10.32 0.56 -17.03
CA ARG A 53 11.61 1.26 -16.97
C ARG A 53 12.37 0.82 -15.72
N LYS A 54 13.61 0.35 -15.89
CA LYS A 54 14.50 -0.04 -14.77
C LYS A 54 14.69 1.08 -13.74
N LYS A 55 14.71 2.34 -14.19
CA LYS A 55 14.90 3.51 -13.31
C LYS A 55 13.76 3.74 -12.32
N SER A 56 12.61 3.11 -12.52
CA SER A 56 11.43 3.26 -11.67
C SER A 56 11.37 2.20 -10.57
N TYR A 57 12.33 1.28 -10.52
CA TYR A 57 12.43 0.29 -9.44
C TYR A 57 12.94 0.97 -8.18
N GLU A 58 12.17 0.91 -7.11
CA GLU A 58 12.52 1.48 -5.81
C GLU A 58 12.32 0.44 -4.70
N VAL A 59 13.21 0.46 -3.70
CA VAL A 59 13.07 -0.36 -2.50
C VAL A 59 12.54 0.53 -1.39
N TRP A 60 11.25 0.38 -1.11
CA TRP A 60 10.61 0.95 0.07
C TRP A 60 10.55 -0.15 1.12
N GLY A 61 11.27 0.04 2.23
CA GLY A 61 11.48 -1.02 3.20
C GLY A 61 11.12 -0.63 4.62
N SER A 62 10.66 -1.62 5.38
CA SER A 62 10.58 -1.57 6.84
C SER A 62 11.84 -2.19 7.44
N PHE A 63 12.34 -1.61 8.53
CA PHE A 63 13.41 -2.22 9.35
C PHE A 63 12.89 -3.34 10.26
N PHE A 64 11.56 -3.52 10.35
CA PHE A 64 10.90 -4.52 11.19
C PHE A 64 10.14 -5.55 10.36
N ASP A 65 10.10 -6.79 10.82
CA ASP A 65 9.41 -7.89 10.13
C ASP A 65 7.88 -7.88 10.31
N GLY A 66 7.37 -6.97 11.14
CA GLY A 66 5.95 -6.81 11.41
C GLY A 66 5.33 -7.88 12.32
N LYS A 67 6.12 -8.79 12.93
CA LYS A 67 5.60 -9.78 13.89
C LYS A 67 5.37 -9.16 15.25
N GLY A 68 4.22 -9.48 15.85
CA GLY A 68 3.82 -8.97 17.17
C GLY A 68 4.65 -9.56 18.32
N GLN A 69 4.70 -10.89 18.47
CA GLN A 69 5.42 -11.58 19.53
C GLN A 69 5.84 -13.01 19.11
N PRO A 70 7.11 -13.42 19.32
CA PRO A 70 8.26 -12.55 19.60
C PRO A 70 8.53 -11.65 18.40
N GLY A 71 8.82 -10.36 18.64
CA GLY A 71 9.19 -9.43 17.57
C GLY A 71 10.49 -9.88 16.91
N GLN A 72 10.57 -9.82 15.57
CA GLN A 72 11.81 -10.13 14.85
C GLN A 72 12.24 -8.97 13.95
N VAL A 73 13.54 -8.95 13.65
CA VAL A 73 14.16 -7.99 12.75
C VAL A 73 14.85 -8.78 11.66
N ASN A 74 14.44 -8.56 10.42
CA ASN A 74 15.03 -9.22 9.26
C ASN A 74 14.90 -8.33 8.01
N ALA A 75 15.74 -8.59 7.01
CA ALA A 75 15.62 -8.00 5.69
C ALA A 75 14.42 -8.60 4.94
N VAL A 76 13.22 -8.09 5.21
CA VAL A 76 11.97 -8.54 4.59
C VAL A 76 11.54 -7.73 3.37
N SER A 77 12.25 -6.63 3.09
CA SER A 77 11.87 -5.65 2.09
C SER A 77 12.35 -6.04 0.70
N HIS A 78 11.48 -5.92 -0.29
CA HIS A 78 11.78 -6.13 -1.71
C HIS A 78 11.36 -4.88 -2.49
N GLY A 79 12.09 -4.54 -3.54
CA GLY A 79 11.72 -3.40 -4.37
C GLY A 79 10.60 -3.73 -5.34
N SER A 80 9.90 -2.69 -5.76
CA SER A 80 8.84 -2.77 -6.76
C SER A 80 8.91 -1.55 -7.67
N VAL A 81 8.43 -1.74 -8.89
CA VAL A 81 8.06 -0.63 -9.77
C VAL A 81 6.64 -0.16 -9.44
N PRO A 82 6.25 1.07 -9.82
CA PRO A 82 4.86 1.48 -9.78
C PRO A 82 3.97 0.53 -10.59
N ALA A 83 2.89 0.06 -9.98
CA ALA A 83 1.91 -0.86 -10.57
C ALA A 83 0.49 -0.31 -10.43
N ARG A 84 -0.39 -0.69 -11.35
CA ARG A 84 -1.80 -0.32 -11.35
C ARG A 84 -2.63 -1.54 -10.98
N PHE A 85 -3.43 -1.39 -9.93
CA PHE A 85 -4.39 -2.38 -9.48
C PHE A 85 -5.82 -1.87 -9.70
N ARG A 86 -6.67 -2.74 -10.20
CA ARG A 86 -8.11 -2.51 -10.40
C ARG A 86 -8.90 -3.11 -9.24
N ASN A 87 -10.13 -2.61 -9.09
CA ASN A 87 -11.11 -3.16 -8.15
C ASN A 87 -10.62 -3.20 -6.69
N VAL A 88 -9.79 -2.24 -6.29
CA VAL A 88 -9.30 -2.08 -4.92
C VAL A 88 -10.29 -1.24 -4.11
N ASN A 89 -10.67 -1.71 -2.93
CA ASN A 89 -11.50 -0.95 -2.02
C ASN A 89 -10.65 0.03 -1.20
N VAL A 90 -10.91 1.32 -1.35
CA VAL A 90 -10.18 2.38 -0.65
C VAL A 90 -11.10 2.96 0.41
N ILE A 91 -10.79 2.72 1.70
CA ILE A 91 -11.59 3.23 2.82
C ILE A 91 -11.08 4.62 3.21
N ASN A 92 -11.75 5.66 2.71
CA ASN A 92 -11.45 7.04 3.08
C ASN A 92 -12.23 7.45 4.33
N THR A 93 -11.56 7.47 5.47
CA THR A 93 -12.14 7.86 6.77
C THR A 93 -12.30 9.38 6.95
N GLY A 94 -11.79 10.18 6.02
CA GLY A 94 -11.87 11.65 6.05
C GLY A 94 -13.06 12.26 5.29
N ARG A 95 -13.87 11.45 4.57
CA ARG A 95 -15.10 11.94 3.93
C ARG A 95 -16.21 12.08 4.99
N LYS A 96 -16.73 13.30 5.17
CA LYS A 96 -18.02 13.51 5.83
C LYS A 96 -19.14 13.13 4.84
N ALA A 97 -20.18 12.47 5.36
CA ALA A 97 -21.38 12.09 4.61
C ALA A 97 -22.11 13.32 4.05
#